data_AF-A0A1Z5JT66-F1
#
_entry.id   AF-A0A1Z5JT66-F1
#
_cell.length_a   1.000
_cell.length_b   1.000
_cell.length_c   1.000
_cell.angle_alpha   90.00
_cell.angle_beta   90.00
_cell.angle_gamma   90.00
#
_symmetry.space_group_name_H-M   'P 1'
#
loop_
_entity.id
_entity.type
_entity.pdbx_description
1 polymer ?
#
loop_
_entity_poly.entity_id
_entity_poly.type
_entity_poly.pdbx_seq_one_letter_code
_entity_poly.pdbx_strand_id
1 'polypeptide(L)'
;MVQLYSSLEQEQAGSRNNSSDDDEIVSKYSWGPGGWLQLFLFEFKTSRRVRGFTISGLLLALIVFIWTTREIVEEIEYELHIFENRNELNAAVDQYLLNATTLPPIRYWKVGKVEDFSSLFESAQDFNEDISQWDTSSATSFHFMFRNARVFNQSIGSWNTERVVDMSGMFQGTEAFHQDLGLWQTTRVTNMALMFARTAHFNGDISTWDTSNVKNMASMFSHATKFNGDIGSWQTGRVTDMSAMFLEAAVFDRNIGRWSTSSVEDMSEMFANARSFNQNIGSWDTSRVENFDLMFFDAKSFNQDISSWNVRSVNSKNGYGFISMFDGATRFRQNMCPWKDTSFAAATESLEEEWRKRATDANMFTNTSCAYPDDPPTSFCRNCTE
;
A
#
# COMPACT_ATOMS: atom_id res chain seq x y z
N MET A 1 8.15 13.23 -35.98
CA MET A 1 6.72 12.87 -35.82
C MET A 1 5.82 14.08 -36.05
N VAL A 2 5.80 15.11 -35.19
CA VAL A 2 4.94 16.31 -35.40
C VAL A 2 5.28 17.07 -36.71
N GLN A 3 6.56 17.18 -37.06
CA GLN A 3 6.98 17.80 -38.34
C GLN A 3 6.66 16.96 -39.60
N LEU A 4 6.49 15.65 -39.45
CA LEU A 4 6.14 14.75 -40.55
C LEU A 4 4.62 14.72 -40.83
N TYR A 5 3.80 15.02 -39.82
CA TYR A 5 2.34 15.14 -39.97
C TYR A 5 1.96 16.41 -40.75
N SER A 6 2.65 17.54 -40.50
CA SER A 6 2.35 18.82 -41.17
C SER A 6 2.64 18.83 -42.68
N SER A 7 3.56 17.98 -43.16
CA SER A 7 3.87 17.87 -44.59
C SER A 7 2.83 17.07 -45.37
N LEU A 8 2.15 16.12 -44.72
CA LEU A 8 1.14 15.26 -45.36
C LEU A 8 -0.20 15.99 -45.57
N GLU A 9 -0.59 16.91 -44.67
CA GLU A 9 -1.80 17.71 -44.85
C GLU A 9 -1.70 18.71 -46.02
N GLN A 10 -0.50 19.26 -46.28
CA GLN A 10 -0.31 20.16 -47.42
C GLN A 10 -0.34 19.45 -48.77
N GLU A 11 0.03 18.17 -48.83
CA GLU A 11 -0.05 17.35 -50.06
C GLU A 11 -1.48 16.93 -50.40
N GLN A 12 -2.34 16.68 -49.39
CA GLN A 12 -3.72 16.26 -49.61
C GLN A 12 -4.67 17.39 -50.03
N ALA A 13 -4.36 18.65 -49.70
CA ALA A 13 -5.17 19.80 -50.10
C ALA A 13 -5.05 20.16 -51.61
N GLY A 14 -4.00 19.70 -52.29
CA GLY A 14 -3.74 20.01 -53.71
C GLY A 14 -4.46 19.12 -54.74
N SER A 15 -5.19 18.10 -54.30
CA SER A 15 -5.68 17.01 -55.17
C SER A 15 -7.21 16.85 -55.25
N ARG A 16 -8.00 17.75 -54.63
CA ARG A 16 -9.47 17.65 -54.70
C ARG A 16 -10.05 18.44 -55.88
N ASN A 17 -10.32 17.73 -56.98
CA ASN A 17 -11.33 18.12 -57.96
C ASN A 17 -12.29 16.95 -58.22
N ASN A 18 -13.56 17.18 -57.87
CA ASN A 18 -14.81 16.57 -58.36
C ASN A 18 -14.91 15.03 -58.47
N SER A 19 -15.56 14.41 -57.49
CA SER A 19 -16.85 13.72 -57.71
C SER A 19 -17.44 13.28 -56.36
N SER A 20 -18.71 13.62 -56.15
CA SER A 20 -19.58 13.12 -55.10
C SER A 20 -19.72 11.60 -55.16
N ASP A 21 -19.60 10.91 -54.02
CA ASP A 21 -20.31 9.67 -53.64
C ASP A 21 -19.61 8.77 -52.59
N ASP A 22 -18.70 9.29 -51.74
CA ASP A 22 -17.98 8.44 -50.75
C ASP A 22 -18.07 8.92 -49.28
N ASP A 23 -19.08 9.70 -48.89
CA ASP A 23 -19.20 10.23 -47.51
C ASP A 23 -19.92 9.29 -46.51
N GLU A 24 -20.07 8.00 -46.80
CA GLU A 24 -20.81 7.08 -45.90
C GLU A 24 -20.04 5.79 -45.51
N ILE A 25 -18.71 5.83 -45.36
CA ILE A 25 -17.96 4.70 -44.76
C ILE A 25 -16.81 5.17 -43.86
N VAL A 26 -17.07 5.96 -42.82
CA VAL A 26 -16.01 6.24 -41.80
C VAL A 26 -16.47 6.02 -40.35
N SER A 27 -17.74 5.76 -40.07
CA SER A 27 -18.20 5.51 -38.69
C SER A 27 -18.60 4.04 -38.46
N LYS A 28 -17.65 3.14 -38.12
CA LYS A 28 -17.85 1.95 -37.24
C LYS A 28 -16.74 0.89 -37.29
N TYR A 29 -15.45 1.19 -37.12
CA TYR A 29 -14.50 0.12 -36.76
C TYR A 29 -13.39 0.63 -35.82
N SER A 30 -13.45 0.24 -34.55
CA SER A 30 -12.33 0.29 -33.61
C SER A 30 -11.45 -0.93 -33.87
N TRP A 31 -10.22 -0.71 -34.35
CA TRP A 31 -9.30 -1.79 -34.69
C TRP A 31 -8.35 -2.07 -33.52
N GLY A 32 -8.37 -3.32 -33.02
CA GLY A 32 -7.36 -3.84 -32.10
C GLY A 32 -6.05 -4.22 -32.80
N PRO A 33 -5.06 -4.81 -32.10
CA PRO A 33 -3.70 -5.04 -32.60
C PRO A 33 -3.59 -5.88 -33.89
N GLY A 34 -4.62 -6.64 -34.28
CA GLY A 34 -4.67 -7.38 -35.54
C GLY A 34 -5.29 -6.63 -36.73
N GLY A 35 -5.85 -5.44 -36.50
CA GLY A 35 -6.56 -4.69 -37.53
C GLY A 35 -5.69 -4.05 -38.60
N TRP A 36 -4.48 -3.66 -38.20
CA TRP A 36 -3.47 -3.14 -39.11
C TRP A 36 -3.04 -4.19 -40.13
N LEU A 37 -2.99 -5.47 -39.74
CA LEU A 37 -2.65 -6.57 -40.64
C LEU A 37 -3.72 -6.79 -41.74
N GLN A 38 -5.00 -6.62 -41.38
CA GLN A 38 -6.12 -6.73 -42.32
C GLN A 38 -6.15 -5.58 -43.33
N LEU A 39 -5.86 -4.34 -42.90
CA LEU A 39 -5.72 -3.19 -43.80
C LEU A 39 -4.53 -3.35 -44.76
N PHE A 40 -3.40 -3.86 -44.25
CA PHE A 40 -2.19 -4.10 -45.05
C PHE A 40 -2.40 -5.18 -46.13
N LEU A 41 -3.12 -6.26 -45.80
CA LEU A 41 -3.48 -7.30 -46.76
C LEU A 41 -4.55 -6.83 -47.76
N PHE A 42 -5.42 -5.91 -47.37
CA PHE A 42 -6.44 -5.34 -48.25
C PHE A 42 -5.83 -4.39 -49.30
N GLU A 43 -4.86 -3.55 -48.92
CA GLU A 43 -4.09 -2.73 -49.87
C GLU A 43 -3.25 -3.59 -50.83
N PHE A 44 -2.68 -4.70 -50.36
CA PHE A 44 -1.91 -5.61 -51.23
C PHE A 44 -2.77 -6.31 -52.28
N LYS A 45 -4.06 -6.55 -51.99
CA LYS A 45 -4.99 -7.20 -52.92
C LYS A 45 -5.62 -6.24 -53.93
N THR A 46 -5.63 -4.93 -53.64
CA THR A 46 -6.19 -3.89 -54.51
C THR A 46 -5.13 -3.13 -55.33
N SER A 47 -3.85 -3.18 -54.94
CA SER A 47 -2.75 -2.57 -55.72
C SER A 47 -2.25 -3.46 -56.88
N ARG A 48 -3.10 -3.65 -57.89
CA ARG A 48 -2.62 -3.83 -59.26
C ARG A 48 -2.61 -2.45 -59.92
N ARG A 49 -1.43 -1.82 -59.89
CA ARG A 49 -1.01 -0.55 -60.54
C ARG A 49 -1.01 0.67 -59.61
N VAL A 50 0.13 0.96 -58.98
CA VAL A 50 0.66 2.33 -58.94
C VAL A 50 2.20 2.27 -58.94
N ARG A 51 2.82 2.94 -59.93
CA ARG A 51 4.26 3.25 -59.96
C ARG A 51 4.48 4.44 -59.03
N GLY A 52 5.38 4.32 -58.06
CA GLY A 52 5.91 5.48 -57.33
C GLY A 52 5.97 5.32 -55.82
N PHE A 53 6.66 4.29 -55.31
CA PHE A 53 7.11 4.32 -53.92
C PHE A 53 8.42 5.10 -53.86
N THR A 54 8.40 6.29 -53.25
CA THR A 54 9.63 7.02 -52.89
C THR A 54 10.44 6.19 -51.90
N ILE A 55 11.76 6.20 -52.02
CA ILE A 55 12.72 5.43 -51.18
C ILE A 55 12.43 5.59 -49.67
N SER A 56 11.90 6.74 -49.24
CA SER A 56 11.51 7.03 -47.86
C SER A 56 10.36 6.17 -47.33
N GLY A 57 9.36 5.84 -48.15
CA GLY A 57 8.20 5.01 -47.74
C GLY A 57 8.57 3.53 -47.59
N LEU A 58 9.45 3.04 -48.46
CA LEU A 58 10.01 1.69 -48.36
C LEU A 58 10.93 1.55 -47.14
N LEU A 59 11.70 2.59 -46.81
CA LEU A 59 12.55 2.60 -45.61
C LEU A 59 11.72 2.57 -44.33
N LEU A 60 10.63 3.33 -44.27
CA LEU A 60 9.72 3.33 -43.11
C LEU A 60 9.00 2.00 -42.95
N ALA A 61 8.52 1.41 -44.05
CA ALA A 61 7.94 0.07 -44.04
C ALA A 61 8.97 -1.00 -43.65
N LEU A 62 10.22 -0.88 -44.09
CA LEU A 62 11.31 -1.77 -43.70
C LEU A 62 11.68 -1.58 -42.23
N ILE A 63 11.70 -0.36 -41.70
CA ILE A 63 11.97 -0.09 -40.27
C ILE A 63 10.85 -0.66 -39.43
N VAL A 64 9.58 -0.46 -39.81
CA VAL A 64 8.43 -1.03 -39.10
C VAL A 64 8.44 -2.56 -39.20
N PHE A 65 8.76 -3.12 -40.38
CA PHE A 65 8.89 -4.57 -40.55
C PHE A 65 10.06 -5.12 -39.74
N ILE A 66 11.24 -4.51 -39.76
CA ILE A 66 12.40 -4.91 -38.96
C ILE A 66 12.07 -4.81 -37.47
N TRP A 67 11.41 -3.74 -37.05
CA TRP A 67 11.04 -3.50 -35.65
C TRP A 67 10.00 -4.52 -35.18
N THR A 68 8.93 -4.74 -35.95
CA THR A 68 7.92 -5.77 -35.66
C THR A 68 8.50 -7.17 -35.73
N THR A 69 9.36 -7.49 -36.71
CA THR A 69 10.04 -8.79 -36.75
C THR A 69 11.06 -8.95 -35.64
N ARG A 70 11.70 -7.88 -35.15
CA ARG A 70 12.63 -7.96 -34.03
C ARG A 70 11.89 -8.23 -32.73
N GLU A 71 10.77 -7.55 -32.51
CA GLU A 71 9.91 -7.78 -31.36
C GLU A 71 9.32 -9.20 -31.39
N ILE A 72 8.87 -9.66 -32.57
CA ILE A 72 8.39 -11.03 -32.78
C ILE A 72 9.53 -12.08 -32.67
N VAL A 73 10.75 -11.78 -33.12
CA VAL A 73 11.90 -12.70 -33.04
C VAL A 73 12.43 -12.80 -31.60
N GLU A 74 12.49 -11.68 -30.86
CA GLU A 74 12.79 -11.70 -29.42
C GLU A 74 11.73 -12.51 -28.65
N GLU A 75 10.48 -12.53 -29.10
CA GLU A 75 9.41 -13.37 -28.51
C GLU A 75 9.51 -14.87 -28.87
N ILE A 76 10.19 -15.23 -29.96
CA ILE A 76 10.32 -16.62 -30.47
C ILE A 76 11.65 -17.28 -30.04
N GLU A 77 12.73 -16.51 -29.80
CA GLU A 77 14.05 -17.07 -29.46
C GLU A 77 14.23 -17.48 -27.99
N TYR A 78 13.44 -16.95 -27.06
CA TYR A 78 13.48 -17.40 -25.68
C TYR A 78 12.47 -18.53 -25.49
N GLU A 79 12.95 -19.78 -25.36
CA GLU A 79 12.14 -20.84 -24.76
C GLU A 79 11.60 -20.30 -23.42
N LEU A 80 10.28 -20.11 -23.34
CA LEU A 80 9.60 -19.63 -22.14
C LEU A 80 10.04 -20.49 -20.96
N HIS A 81 10.86 -19.94 -20.07
CA HIS A 81 11.36 -20.68 -18.93
C HIS A 81 10.24 -20.84 -17.91
N ILE A 82 9.78 -22.08 -17.74
CA ILE A 82 8.73 -22.46 -16.80
C ILE A 82 9.36 -22.85 -15.48
N PHE A 83 8.93 -22.18 -14.42
CA PHE A 83 9.31 -22.50 -13.06
C PHE A 83 8.25 -23.41 -12.45
N GLU A 84 8.61 -24.64 -12.11
CA GLU A 84 7.68 -25.63 -11.54
C GLU A 84 7.49 -25.44 -10.03
N ASN A 85 8.44 -24.78 -9.36
CA ASN A 85 8.42 -24.57 -7.92
C ASN A 85 9.23 -23.34 -7.48
N ARG A 86 9.06 -22.95 -6.21
CA ARG A 86 9.76 -21.81 -5.60
C ARG A 86 11.29 -21.91 -5.69
N ASN A 87 11.86 -23.11 -5.52
CA ASN A 87 13.32 -23.26 -5.45
C ASN A 87 13.98 -22.94 -6.80
N GLU A 88 13.36 -23.39 -7.90
CA GLU A 88 13.82 -23.05 -9.24
C GLU A 88 13.75 -21.55 -9.51
N LEU A 89 12.63 -20.90 -9.14
CA LEU A 89 12.46 -19.47 -9.31
C LEU A 89 13.47 -18.67 -8.49
N ASN A 90 13.68 -19.05 -7.22
CA ASN A 90 14.64 -18.37 -6.35
C ASN A 90 16.07 -18.49 -6.88
N ALA A 91 16.48 -19.69 -7.30
CA ALA A 91 17.81 -19.91 -7.87
C ALA A 91 18.03 -19.08 -9.16
N ALA A 92 17.01 -18.93 -9.99
CA ALA A 92 17.08 -18.08 -11.17
C ALA A 92 17.15 -16.59 -10.81
N VAL A 93 16.39 -16.12 -9.82
CA VAL A 93 16.49 -14.73 -9.33
C VAL A 93 17.88 -14.45 -8.74
N ASP A 94 18.43 -15.35 -7.94
CA ASP A 94 19.78 -15.21 -7.39
C ASP A 94 20.83 -15.05 -8.50
N GLN A 95 20.72 -15.86 -9.57
CA GLN A 95 21.58 -15.73 -10.74
C GLN A 95 21.33 -14.43 -11.52
N TYR A 96 20.07 -14.02 -11.66
CA TYR A 96 19.68 -12.79 -12.35
C TYR A 96 20.27 -11.56 -11.66
N LEU A 97 20.16 -11.47 -10.33
CA LEU A 97 20.70 -10.36 -9.54
C LEU A 97 22.23 -10.31 -9.54
N LEU A 98 22.90 -11.42 -9.85
CA LEU A 98 24.34 -11.48 -10.09
C LEU A 98 24.75 -11.14 -11.54
N ASN A 99 23.82 -10.65 -12.37
CA ASN A 99 24.00 -10.35 -13.79
C ASN A 99 24.46 -11.55 -14.64
N ALA A 100 23.92 -12.75 -14.37
CA ALA A 100 24.18 -13.91 -15.21
C ALA A 100 23.60 -13.72 -16.63
N THR A 101 24.49 -13.60 -17.62
CA THR A 101 24.14 -13.32 -19.04
C THR A 101 23.37 -14.42 -19.78
N THR A 102 23.09 -15.55 -19.13
CA THR A 102 22.46 -16.72 -19.76
C THR A 102 20.96 -16.82 -19.54
N LEU A 103 20.38 -16.00 -18.65
CA LEU A 103 18.96 -16.05 -18.37
C LEU A 103 18.17 -15.17 -19.34
N PRO A 104 16.97 -15.61 -19.78
CA PRO A 104 16.08 -14.77 -20.56
C PRO A 104 15.62 -13.56 -19.71
N PRO A 105 15.20 -12.45 -20.34
CA PRO A 105 14.66 -11.29 -19.62
C PRO A 105 13.54 -11.68 -18.65
N ILE A 106 13.59 -11.13 -17.43
CA ILE A 106 12.70 -11.53 -16.32
C ILE A 106 11.20 -11.37 -16.62
N ARG A 107 10.84 -10.44 -17.49
CA ARG A 107 9.45 -10.21 -17.93
C ARG A 107 8.80 -11.42 -18.60
N TYR A 108 9.60 -12.33 -19.18
CA TYR A 108 9.11 -13.50 -19.93
C TYR A 108 9.03 -14.78 -19.09
N TRP A 109 9.43 -14.72 -17.82
CA TRP A 109 9.46 -15.87 -16.93
C TRP A 109 8.04 -16.39 -16.65
N LYS A 110 7.84 -17.71 -16.76
CA LYS A 110 6.54 -18.34 -16.51
C LYS A 110 6.47 -18.86 -15.08
N VAL A 111 5.94 -18.02 -14.20
CA VAL A 111 5.83 -18.26 -12.75
C VAL A 111 4.47 -18.81 -12.30
N GLY A 112 3.54 -19.08 -13.23
CA GLY A 112 2.14 -19.43 -12.93
C GLY A 112 1.92 -20.70 -12.12
N LYS A 113 2.93 -21.55 -11.92
CA LYS A 113 2.88 -22.73 -11.04
C LYS A 113 3.45 -22.48 -9.63
N VAL A 114 4.13 -21.36 -9.42
CA VAL A 114 4.76 -21.02 -8.15
C VAL A 114 3.69 -20.47 -7.21
N GLU A 115 3.57 -21.09 -6.03
CA GLU A 115 2.60 -20.67 -5.01
C GLU A 115 3.22 -19.73 -3.97
N ASP A 116 4.53 -19.73 -3.81
CA ASP A 116 5.22 -18.99 -2.74
C ASP A 116 6.34 -18.12 -3.33
N PHE A 117 6.15 -16.80 -3.25
CA PHE A 117 7.09 -15.78 -3.72
C PHE A 117 7.87 -15.13 -2.57
N SER A 118 7.86 -15.75 -1.39
CA SER A 118 8.42 -15.13 -0.19
C SER A 118 9.90 -14.82 -0.36
N SER A 119 10.28 -13.59 0.01
CA SER A 119 11.65 -13.04 -0.05
C SER A 119 12.33 -13.05 -1.42
N LEU A 120 11.58 -13.19 -2.53
CA LEU A 120 12.20 -13.39 -3.85
C LEU A 120 13.17 -12.27 -4.28
N PHE A 121 12.85 -11.02 -3.97
CA PHE A 121 13.69 -9.85 -4.24
C PHE A 121 14.08 -9.12 -2.95
N GLU A 122 14.16 -9.86 -1.83
CA GLU A 122 14.55 -9.27 -0.54
C GLU A 122 15.96 -8.68 -0.64
N SER A 123 16.08 -7.40 -0.25
CA SER A 123 17.30 -6.60 -0.28
C SER A 123 17.92 -6.37 -1.67
N ALA A 124 17.18 -6.63 -2.75
CA ALA A 124 17.57 -6.29 -4.11
C ALA A 124 17.42 -4.78 -4.35
N GLN A 125 18.33 -3.97 -3.78
CA GLN A 125 18.17 -2.51 -3.65
C GLN A 125 17.98 -1.77 -4.97
N ASP A 126 18.56 -2.28 -6.06
CA ASP A 126 18.54 -1.68 -7.40
C ASP A 126 17.50 -2.34 -8.34
N PHE A 127 16.76 -3.35 -7.86
CA PHE A 127 15.79 -4.08 -8.69
C PHE A 127 14.56 -3.22 -8.99
N ASN A 128 14.28 -3.02 -10.29
CA ASN A 128 13.09 -2.33 -10.77
C ASN A 128 12.69 -2.81 -12.18
N GLU A 129 12.89 -4.09 -12.47
CA GLU A 129 12.60 -4.66 -13.79
C GLU A 129 11.11 -4.99 -13.93
N ASP A 130 10.59 -4.84 -15.15
CA ASP A 130 9.17 -5.07 -15.44
C ASP A 130 8.78 -6.54 -15.24
N ILE A 131 7.86 -6.75 -14.31
CA ILE A 131 7.24 -8.04 -13.95
C ILE A 131 5.70 -7.96 -14.00
N SER A 132 5.15 -6.95 -14.67
CA SER A 132 3.70 -6.73 -14.78
C SER A 132 2.96 -7.89 -15.46
N GLN A 133 3.67 -8.64 -16.33
CA GLN A 133 3.13 -9.77 -17.10
C GLN A 133 3.25 -11.13 -16.39
N TRP A 134 3.73 -11.16 -15.15
CA TRP A 134 3.79 -12.40 -14.38
C TRP A 134 2.38 -12.90 -14.05
N ASP A 135 2.14 -14.19 -14.30
CA ASP A 135 0.93 -14.86 -13.86
C ASP A 135 1.06 -15.25 -12.38
N THR A 136 0.45 -14.46 -11.51
CA THR A 136 0.46 -14.69 -10.06
C THR A 136 -0.78 -15.44 -9.57
N SER A 137 -1.60 -16.02 -10.47
CA SER A 137 -2.88 -16.63 -10.11
C SER A 137 -2.78 -17.82 -9.13
N SER A 138 -1.61 -18.45 -9.03
CA SER A 138 -1.32 -19.51 -8.05
C SER A 138 -0.74 -19.00 -6.73
N ALA A 139 -0.36 -17.72 -6.63
CA ALA A 139 0.33 -17.17 -5.47
C ALA A 139 -0.52 -17.25 -4.18
N THR A 140 0.11 -17.73 -3.11
CA THR A 140 -0.45 -17.87 -1.77
C THR A 140 0.29 -17.01 -0.75
N SER A 141 1.56 -16.66 -1.01
CA SER A 141 2.38 -15.79 -0.16
C SER A 141 3.23 -14.82 -0.97
N PHE A 142 3.22 -13.55 -0.55
CA PHE A 142 4.15 -12.50 -0.97
C PHE A 142 5.02 -12.00 0.20
N HIS A 143 5.13 -12.79 1.27
CA HIS A 143 5.87 -12.44 2.48
C HIS A 143 7.27 -11.90 2.16
N PHE A 144 7.56 -10.65 2.53
CA PHE A 144 8.84 -9.97 2.29
C PHE A 144 9.36 -9.95 0.83
N MET A 145 8.52 -10.18 -0.18
CA MET A 145 8.95 -10.32 -1.57
C MET A 145 9.83 -9.18 -2.08
N PHE A 146 9.52 -7.92 -1.74
CA PHE A 146 10.28 -6.72 -2.13
C PHE A 146 10.88 -5.97 -0.93
N ARG A 147 11.03 -6.65 0.22
CA ARG A 147 11.58 -6.02 1.43
C ARG A 147 12.96 -5.43 1.14
N ASN A 148 13.15 -4.14 1.43
CA ASN A 148 14.36 -3.36 1.16
C ASN A 148 14.78 -3.28 -0.33
N ALA A 149 13.90 -3.58 -1.29
CA ALA A 149 14.11 -3.29 -2.71
C ALA A 149 13.87 -1.79 -2.98
N ARG A 150 14.81 -0.94 -2.53
CA ARG A 150 14.59 0.51 -2.33
C ARG A 150 14.01 1.25 -3.54
N VAL A 151 14.39 0.88 -4.76
CA VAL A 151 13.99 1.57 -6.00
C VAL A 151 12.82 0.92 -6.74
N PHE A 152 12.30 -0.21 -6.25
CA PHE A 152 11.21 -0.93 -6.92
C PHE A 152 9.92 -0.11 -6.94
N ASN A 153 9.34 0.08 -8.13
CA ASN A 153 8.11 0.84 -8.34
C ASN A 153 7.36 0.41 -9.62
N GLN A 154 7.48 -0.85 -10.01
CA GLN A 154 6.79 -1.35 -11.22
C GLN A 154 5.29 -1.53 -11.01
N SER A 155 4.52 -1.31 -12.07
CA SER A 155 3.07 -1.40 -12.04
C SER A 155 2.59 -2.85 -11.94
N ILE A 156 2.31 -3.28 -10.72
CA ILE A 156 1.84 -4.65 -10.37
C ILE A 156 0.35 -4.69 -9.98
N GLY A 157 -0.40 -3.61 -10.23
CA GLY A 157 -1.83 -3.54 -9.93
C GLY A 157 -2.68 -4.57 -10.69
N SER A 158 -2.17 -5.11 -11.81
CA SER A 158 -2.86 -6.15 -12.61
C SER A 158 -2.66 -7.58 -12.11
N TRP A 159 -1.84 -7.79 -11.08
CA TRP A 159 -1.60 -9.13 -10.54
C TRP A 159 -2.86 -9.75 -9.94
N ASN A 160 -3.01 -11.06 -10.12
CA ASN A 160 -4.07 -11.81 -9.47
C ASN A 160 -3.62 -12.18 -8.04
N THR A 161 -4.36 -11.70 -7.05
CA THR A 161 -4.06 -11.94 -5.63
C THR A 161 -5.15 -12.75 -4.90
N GLU A 162 -6.12 -13.31 -5.63
CA GLU A 162 -7.32 -13.96 -5.03
C GLU A 162 -6.98 -15.10 -4.06
N ARG A 163 -5.86 -15.79 -4.29
CA ARG A 163 -5.40 -16.92 -3.47
C ARG A 163 -4.44 -16.53 -2.35
N VAL A 164 -3.98 -15.28 -2.30
CA VAL A 164 -2.94 -14.84 -1.37
C VAL A 164 -3.48 -14.79 0.05
N VAL A 165 -2.74 -15.39 0.98
CA VAL A 165 -3.07 -15.48 2.41
C VAL A 165 -2.14 -14.61 3.26
N ASP A 166 -0.89 -14.43 2.82
CA ASP A 166 0.13 -13.66 3.53
C ASP A 166 0.76 -12.59 2.62
N MET A 167 0.60 -11.31 3.01
CA MET A 167 1.21 -10.14 2.35
C MET A 167 2.20 -9.43 3.28
N SER A 168 2.57 -10.05 4.40
CA SER A 168 3.35 -9.38 5.45
C SER A 168 4.72 -8.91 4.94
N GLY A 169 4.99 -7.64 5.19
CA GLY A 169 6.21 -6.94 4.83
C GLY A 169 6.59 -6.96 3.35
N MET A 170 5.66 -7.26 2.44
CA MET A 170 5.92 -7.33 1.01
C MET A 170 6.71 -6.12 0.48
N PHE A 171 6.38 -4.90 0.94
CA PHE A 171 7.04 -3.65 0.54
C PHE A 171 7.79 -2.96 1.69
N GLN A 172 8.15 -3.71 2.74
CA GLN A 172 8.86 -3.11 3.88
C GLN A 172 10.19 -2.50 3.43
N GLY A 173 10.39 -1.19 3.57
CA GLY A 173 11.61 -0.49 3.16
C GLY A 173 11.74 -0.26 1.64
N THR A 174 10.69 -0.50 0.86
CA THR A 174 10.64 -0.23 -0.59
C THR A 174 10.37 1.25 -0.83
N GLU A 175 11.34 2.12 -0.52
CA GLU A 175 11.18 3.58 -0.43
C GLU A 175 10.47 4.24 -1.63
N ALA A 176 10.79 3.81 -2.86
CA ALA A 176 10.25 4.41 -4.08
C ALA A 176 8.81 4.00 -4.42
N PHE A 177 8.26 2.96 -3.76
CA PHE A 177 6.99 2.36 -4.15
C PHE A 177 5.79 3.24 -3.85
N HIS A 178 4.98 3.52 -4.87
CA HIS A 178 3.76 4.34 -4.76
C HIS A 178 2.65 3.94 -5.75
N GLN A 179 2.67 2.70 -6.24
CA GLN A 179 1.72 2.22 -7.23
C GLN A 179 0.31 2.04 -6.66
N ASP A 180 -0.69 2.11 -7.54
CA ASP A 180 -2.09 1.80 -7.24
C ASP A 180 -2.29 0.28 -7.16
N LEU A 181 -2.94 -0.17 -6.09
CA LEU A 181 -3.22 -1.58 -5.78
C LEU A 181 -4.72 -1.84 -5.58
N GLY A 182 -5.59 -0.94 -6.04
CA GLY A 182 -7.03 -1.03 -5.83
C GLY A 182 -7.72 -2.21 -6.55
N LEU A 183 -7.05 -2.84 -7.51
CA LEU A 183 -7.56 -4.03 -8.20
C LEU A 183 -7.19 -5.35 -7.50
N TRP A 184 -6.38 -5.31 -6.45
CA TRP A 184 -5.99 -6.51 -5.72
C TRP A 184 -7.18 -7.07 -4.91
N GLN A 185 -7.36 -8.38 -5.01
CA GLN A 185 -8.34 -9.13 -4.25
C GLN A 185 -7.69 -9.62 -2.95
N THR A 186 -8.09 -9.05 -1.81
CA THR A 186 -7.48 -9.35 -0.49
C THR A 186 -8.36 -10.22 0.41
N THR A 187 -9.46 -10.78 -0.12
CA THR A 187 -10.49 -11.49 0.66
C THR A 187 -9.94 -12.67 1.48
N ARG A 188 -8.83 -13.30 1.06
CA ARG A 188 -8.19 -14.42 1.79
C ARG A 188 -7.03 -14.03 2.68
N VAL A 189 -6.59 -12.77 2.63
CA VAL A 189 -5.41 -12.31 3.36
C VAL A 189 -5.72 -12.31 4.85
N THR A 190 -4.83 -12.92 5.62
CA THR A 190 -4.93 -13.00 7.09
C THR A 190 -3.85 -12.20 7.80
N ASN A 191 -2.73 -11.90 7.11
CA ASN A 191 -1.59 -11.19 7.66
C ASN A 191 -1.16 -10.05 6.71
N MET A 192 -1.22 -8.82 7.20
CA MET A 192 -0.73 -7.60 6.53
C MET A 192 0.33 -6.87 7.35
N ALA A 193 0.89 -7.52 8.38
CA ALA A 193 1.90 -6.93 9.23
C ALA A 193 3.07 -6.39 8.40
N LEU A 194 3.58 -5.20 8.74
CA LEU A 194 4.73 -4.55 8.10
C LEU A 194 4.60 -4.24 6.60
N MET A 195 3.44 -4.48 5.95
CA MET A 195 3.32 -4.50 4.49
C MET A 195 3.90 -3.27 3.79
N PHE A 196 3.70 -2.08 4.36
CA PHE A 196 4.23 -0.79 3.89
C PHE A 196 5.11 -0.08 4.93
N ALA A 197 5.70 -0.85 5.85
CA ALA A 197 6.59 -0.29 6.86
C ALA A 197 7.84 0.33 6.19
N ARG A 198 8.15 1.59 6.49
CA ARG A 198 9.27 2.35 5.93
C ARG A 198 9.16 2.58 4.41
N THR A 199 7.97 2.45 3.83
CA THR A 199 7.65 2.76 2.42
C THR A 199 7.29 4.25 2.31
N ALA A 200 8.29 5.12 2.47
CA ALA A 200 8.10 6.54 2.77
C ALA A 200 7.20 7.31 1.77
N HIS A 201 7.17 6.90 0.50
CA HIS A 201 6.41 7.56 -0.57
C HIS A 201 5.04 6.92 -0.86
N PHE A 202 4.67 5.83 -0.19
CA PHE A 202 3.44 5.12 -0.51
C PHE A 202 2.19 5.92 -0.14
N ASN A 203 1.30 6.10 -1.13
CA ASN A 203 -0.04 6.66 -0.98
C ASN A 203 -0.96 6.18 -2.12
N GLY A 204 -0.74 4.95 -2.59
CA GLY A 204 -1.58 4.33 -3.63
C GLY A 204 -2.98 4.02 -3.11
N ASP A 205 -3.94 3.84 -4.02
CA ASP A 205 -5.30 3.46 -3.64
C ASP A 205 -5.36 2.00 -3.16
N ILE A 206 -5.92 1.82 -1.97
CA ILE A 206 -6.17 0.54 -1.29
C ILE A 206 -7.55 0.55 -0.59
N SER A 207 -8.42 1.49 -0.98
CA SER A 207 -9.73 1.70 -0.36
C SER A 207 -10.72 0.56 -0.63
N THR A 208 -10.47 -0.22 -1.69
CA THR A 208 -11.28 -1.35 -2.16
C THR A 208 -10.94 -2.68 -1.48
N TRP A 209 -9.86 -2.74 -0.71
CA TRP A 209 -9.41 -3.97 -0.07
C TRP A 209 -10.44 -4.52 0.91
N ASP A 210 -10.73 -5.81 0.78
CA ASP A 210 -11.48 -6.56 1.77
C ASP A 210 -10.53 -7.06 2.87
N THR A 211 -10.63 -6.46 4.06
CA THR A 211 -9.80 -6.81 5.22
C THR A 211 -10.53 -7.72 6.22
N SER A 212 -11.70 -8.26 5.87
CA SER A 212 -12.60 -9.00 6.79
C SER A 212 -11.97 -10.24 7.45
N ASN A 213 -10.95 -10.82 6.82
CA ASN A 213 -10.23 -11.99 7.31
C ASN A 213 -8.86 -11.66 7.93
N VAL A 214 -8.43 -10.39 7.89
CA VAL A 214 -7.14 -9.95 8.42
C VAL A 214 -7.15 -10.03 9.95
N LYS A 215 -6.10 -10.63 10.51
CA LYS A 215 -5.89 -10.77 11.95
C LYS A 215 -4.75 -9.91 12.47
N ASN A 216 -3.73 -9.67 11.65
CA ASN A 216 -2.55 -8.89 12.04
C ASN A 216 -2.33 -7.72 11.07
N MET A 217 -2.32 -6.50 11.61
CA MET A 217 -2.00 -5.25 10.93
C MET A 217 -0.82 -4.50 11.58
N ALA A 218 -0.06 -5.18 12.45
CA ALA A 218 1.05 -4.60 13.19
C ALA A 218 2.04 -3.90 12.25
N SER A 219 2.37 -2.65 12.57
CA SER A 219 3.35 -1.83 11.86
C SER A 219 3.08 -1.63 10.36
N MET A 220 1.86 -1.88 9.87
CA MET A 220 1.57 -1.89 8.43
C MET A 220 2.00 -0.61 7.70
N PHE A 221 1.84 0.56 8.31
CA PHE A 221 2.23 1.87 7.77
C PHE A 221 3.29 2.58 8.63
N SER A 222 4.02 1.83 9.46
CA SER A 222 5.09 2.39 10.30
C SER A 222 6.13 3.12 9.44
N HIS A 223 6.47 4.37 9.76
CA HIS A 223 7.33 5.27 8.99
C HIS A 223 6.88 5.53 7.54
N ALA A 224 5.63 5.26 7.15
CA ALA A 224 5.08 5.63 5.84
C ALA A 224 4.70 7.13 5.83
N THR A 225 5.70 8.01 5.83
CA THR A 225 5.53 9.45 6.12
C THR A 225 4.63 10.23 5.17
N LYS A 226 4.31 9.69 3.99
CA LYS A 226 3.38 10.29 3.01
C LYS A 226 2.00 9.64 2.97
N PHE A 227 1.80 8.54 3.70
CA PHE A 227 0.55 7.80 3.65
C PHE A 227 -0.58 8.60 4.28
N ASN A 228 -1.64 8.83 3.50
CA ASN A 228 -2.90 9.44 3.92
C ASN A 228 -4.06 8.90 3.05
N GLY A 229 -4.01 7.62 2.69
CA GLY A 229 -5.00 6.92 1.86
C GLY A 229 -6.29 6.65 2.62
N ASP A 230 -7.43 6.61 1.92
CA ASP A 230 -8.72 6.32 2.54
C ASP A 230 -8.85 4.83 2.88
N ILE A 231 -8.90 4.55 4.17
CA ILE A 231 -9.03 3.20 4.76
C ILE A 231 -10.20 3.13 5.75
N GLY A 232 -11.09 4.13 5.74
CA GLY A 232 -12.21 4.19 6.67
C GLY A 232 -13.28 3.11 6.44
N SER A 233 -13.29 2.50 5.25
CA SER A 233 -14.18 1.41 4.82
C SER A 233 -13.71 0.03 5.27
N TRP A 234 -12.49 -0.11 5.77
CA TRP A 234 -11.90 -1.40 6.12
C TRP A 234 -12.66 -2.13 7.23
N GLN A 235 -12.73 -3.45 7.10
CA GLN A 235 -13.39 -4.35 8.04
C GLN A 235 -12.35 -4.89 9.01
N THR A 236 -12.26 -4.32 10.21
CA THR A 236 -11.20 -4.65 11.18
C THR A 236 -11.64 -5.60 12.30
N GLY A 237 -12.87 -6.14 12.25
CA GLY A 237 -13.48 -6.87 13.37
C GLY A 237 -12.78 -8.16 13.81
N ARG A 238 -11.84 -8.69 13.00
CA ARG A 238 -11.01 -9.86 13.32
C ARG A 238 -9.56 -9.52 13.65
N VAL A 239 -9.17 -8.26 13.56
CA VAL A 239 -7.80 -7.82 13.84
C VAL A 239 -7.57 -7.89 15.35
N THR A 240 -6.49 -8.55 15.75
CA THR A 240 -6.06 -8.69 17.15
C THR A 240 -4.86 -7.81 17.47
N ASP A 241 -4.06 -7.44 16.46
CA ASP A 241 -2.83 -6.65 16.63
C ASP A 241 -2.81 -5.46 15.65
N MET A 242 -2.79 -4.25 16.23
CA MET A 242 -2.64 -2.96 15.54
C MET A 242 -1.42 -2.19 16.05
N SER A 243 -0.50 -2.85 16.75
CA SER A 243 0.69 -2.22 17.33
C SER A 243 1.51 -1.50 16.26
N ALA A 244 1.97 -0.29 16.55
CA ALA A 244 2.77 0.58 15.68
C ALA A 244 2.20 0.81 14.25
N MET A 245 0.91 0.55 14.00
CA MET A 245 0.32 0.57 12.65
C MET A 245 0.58 1.88 11.89
N PHE A 246 0.54 3.02 12.58
CA PHE A 246 0.82 4.36 12.04
C PHE A 246 1.96 5.07 12.76
N LEU A 247 2.89 4.32 13.39
CA LEU A 247 4.09 4.88 14.01
C LEU A 247 4.81 5.76 12.99
N GLU A 248 5.10 7.01 13.32
CA GLU A 248 5.75 8.00 12.43
C GLU A 248 5.06 8.27 11.07
N ALA A 249 3.79 7.88 10.88
CA ALA A 249 2.99 8.27 9.72
C ALA A 249 2.54 9.74 9.86
N ALA A 250 3.50 10.66 9.72
CA ALA A 250 3.39 12.04 10.19
C ALA A 250 2.20 12.85 9.62
N VAL A 251 1.72 12.51 8.42
CA VAL A 251 0.62 13.21 7.71
C VAL A 251 -0.72 12.49 7.77
N PHE A 252 -0.76 11.28 8.35
CA PHE A 252 -1.98 10.49 8.40
C PHE A 252 -3.04 11.15 9.28
N ASP A 253 -4.22 11.42 8.70
CA ASP A 253 -5.37 12.03 9.39
C ASP A 253 -6.70 11.59 8.76
N ARG A 254 -6.80 10.31 8.34
CA ARG A 254 -8.03 9.77 7.75
C ARG A 254 -8.98 9.21 8.79
N ASN A 255 -10.27 9.42 8.55
CA ASN A 255 -11.32 9.00 9.47
C ASN A 255 -11.41 7.47 9.53
N ILE A 256 -11.04 6.93 10.69
CA ILE A 256 -11.07 5.51 11.04
C ILE A 256 -12.01 5.23 12.23
N GLY A 257 -12.88 6.19 12.58
CA GLY A 257 -13.80 6.06 13.71
C GLY A 257 -14.83 4.93 13.54
N ARG A 258 -15.03 4.44 12.31
CA ARG A 258 -15.95 3.33 11.98
C ARG A 258 -15.32 1.93 12.12
N TRP A 259 -14.04 1.83 12.43
CA TRP A 259 -13.37 0.55 12.63
C TRP A 259 -13.95 -0.19 13.84
N SER A 260 -14.00 -1.51 13.72
CA SER A 260 -14.37 -2.42 14.80
C SER A 260 -13.12 -2.87 15.52
N THR A 261 -12.92 -2.45 16.76
CA THR A 261 -11.71 -2.74 17.57
C THR A 261 -11.96 -3.76 18.68
N SER A 262 -13.16 -4.34 18.77
CA SER A 262 -13.58 -5.24 19.85
C SER A 262 -12.73 -6.52 20.01
N SER A 263 -11.91 -6.86 19.01
CA SER A 263 -11.02 -8.02 19.00
C SER A 263 -9.55 -7.65 19.23
N VAL A 264 -9.21 -6.37 19.25
CA VAL A 264 -7.82 -5.89 19.34
C VAL A 264 -7.31 -6.06 20.77
N GLU A 265 -6.12 -6.64 20.88
CA GLU A 265 -5.41 -6.91 22.12
C GLU A 265 -4.21 -5.98 22.29
N ASP A 266 -3.55 -5.54 21.21
CA ASP A 266 -2.40 -4.62 21.25
C ASP A 266 -2.60 -3.40 20.34
N MET A 267 -2.48 -2.20 20.94
CA MET A 267 -2.49 -0.89 20.27
C MET A 267 -1.25 -0.05 20.63
N SER A 268 -0.21 -0.65 21.19
CA SER A 268 1.03 0.05 21.54
C SER A 268 1.62 0.75 20.33
N GLU A 269 2.14 1.96 20.53
CA GLU A 269 2.78 2.79 19.50
C GLU A 269 1.91 3.11 18.25
N MET A 270 0.61 2.75 18.24
CA MET A 270 -0.22 2.79 17.02
C MET A 270 -0.19 4.16 16.31
N PHE A 271 -0.20 5.25 17.07
CA PHE A 271 -0.12 6.63 16.56
C PHE A 271 1.09 7.40 17.12
N ALA A 272 2.10 6.70 17.63
CA ALA A 272 3.33 7.35 18.08
C ALA A 272 3.93 8.16 16.92
N ASN A 273 4.27 9.43 17.16
CA ASN A 273 4.75 10.39 16.17
C ASN A 273 3.83 10.60 14.94
N ALA A 274 2.57 10.18 14.96
CA ALA A 274 1.57 10.51 13.95
C ALA A 274 1.08 11.96 14.14
N ARG A 275 1.97 12.92 13.85
CA ARG A 275 1.83 14.33 14.27
C ARG A 275 0.55 15.04 13.81
N SER A 276 -0.06 14.61 12.71
CA SER A 276 -1.27 15.22 12.14
C SER A 276 -2.57 14.56 12.63
N PHE A 277 -2.51 13.34 13.17
CA PHE A 277 -3.69 12.56 13.47
C PHE A 277 -4.56 13.20 14.57
N ASN A 278 -5.84 13.45 14.26
CA ASN A 278 -6.81 14.00 15.20
C ASN A 278 -8.26 13.56 14.89
N GLN A 279 -8.45 12.35 14.39
CA GLN A 279 -9.77 11.83 14.01
C GLN A 279 -10.51 11.21 15.19
N ASN A 280 -11.84 11.39 15.22
CA ASN A 280 -12.67 10.89 16.31
C ASN A 280 -12.67 9.34 16.34
N ILE A 281 -12.14 8.81 17.44
CA ILE A 281 -12.03 7.37 17.74
C ILE A 281 -12.66 7.03 19.12
N GLY A 282 -13.45 7.94 19.69
CA GLY A 282 -14.09 7.73 21.00
C GLY A 282 -15.10 6.57 21.02
N SER A 283 -15.58 6.15 19.84
CA SER A 283 -16.52 5.02 19.66
C SER A 283 -15.86 3.65 19.59
N TRP A 284 -14.53 3.56 19.62
CA TRP A 284 -13.82 2.29 19.60
C TRP A 284 -14.11 1.46 20.86
N ASP A 285 -14.30 0.15 20.67
CA ASP A 285 -14.39 -0.82 21.76
C ASP A 285 -12.98 -1.29 22.11
N THR A 286 -12.48 -0.87 23.27
CA THR A 286 -11.16 -1.21 23.77
C THR A 286 -11.18 -2.28 24.86
N SER A 287 -12.32 -2.95 25.09
CA SER A 287 -12.50 -3.86 26.22
C SER A 287 -11.51 -5.03 26.27
N ARG A 288 -10.92 -5.41 25.13
CA ARG A 288 -9.89 -6.45 25.02
C ARG A 288 -8.46 -5.92 24.92
N VAL A 289 -8.27 -4.61 24.79
CA VAL A 289 -6.92 -4.06 24.63
C VAL A 289 -6.17 -4.21 25.95
N GLU A 290 -4.98 -4.79 25.86
CA GLU A 290 -4.11 -5.08 26.98
C GLU A 290 -2.89 -4.16 27.02
N ASN A 291 -2.60 -3.44 25.93
CA ASN A 291 -1.42 -2.59 25.79
C ASN A 291 -1.70 -1.30 24.98
N PHE A 292 -1.53 -0.14 25.62
CA PHE A 292 -1.54 1.20 25.00
C PHE A 292 -0.21 1.93 25.17
N ASP A 293 0.88 1.24 25.52
CA ASP A 293 2.19 1.86 25.69
C ASP A 293 2.53 2.71 24.44
N LEU A 294 2.90 3.97 24.68
CA LEU A 294 3.30 4.93 23.65
C LEU A 294 2.24 5.21 22.56
N MET A 295 0.97 4.79 22.71
CA MET A 295 -0.03 4.84 21.63
C MET A 295 -0.13 6.22 20.94
N PHE A 296 -0.04 7.32 21.69
CA PHE A 296 -0.07 8.70 21.19
C PHE A 296 1.20 9.49 21.54
N PHE A 297 2.32 8.81 21.78
CA PHE A 297 3.61 9.45 22.05
C PHE A 297 3.95 10.44 20.94
N ASP A 298 4.20 11.71 21.24
CA ASP A 298 4.48 12.78 20.25
C ASP A 298 3.41 12.96 19.14
N ALA A 299 2.17 12.49 19.37
CA ALA A 299 1.03 12.73 18.49
C ALA A 299 0.50 14.16 18.66
N LYS A 300 1.28 15.14 18.21
CA LYS A 300 1.13 16.57 18.55
C LYS A 300 -0.27 17.14 18.34
N SER A 301 -1.01 16.68 17.35
CA SER A 301 -2.34 17.21 17.01
C SER A 301 -3.49 16.55 17.77
N PHE A 302 -3.27 15.38 18.38
CA PHE A 302 -4.34 14.55 18.93
C PHE A 302 -4.99 15.21 20.15
N ASN A 303 -6.31 15.39 20.10
CA ASN A 303 -7.12 15.93 21.20
C ASN A 303 -8.58 15.46 21.11
N GLN A 304 -8.82 14.17 20.86
CA GLN A 304 -10.18 13.61 20.78
C GLN A 304 -10.61 13.03 22.12
N ASP A 305 -11.91 13.15 22.44
CA ASP A 305 -12.50 12.54 23.63
C ASP A 305 -12.52 11.02 23.48
N ILE A 306 -11.77 10.35 24.36
CA ILE A 306 -11.65 8.89 24.48
C ILE A 306 -11.99 8.43 25.90
N SER A 307 -12.66 9.29 26.66
CA SER A 307 -13.03 9.04 28.06
C SER A 307 -13.96 7.82 28.22
N SER A 308 -14.70 7.47 27.17
CA SER A 308 -15.59 6.31 27.08
C SER A 308 -14.88 4.96 26.89
N TRP A 309 -13.58 4.94 26.60
CA TRP A 309 -12.85 3.69 26.38
C TRP A 309 -12.83 2.81 27.64
N ASN A 310 -12.96 1.49 27.42
CA ASN A 310 -12.84 0.51 28.49
C ASN A 310 -11.38 0.11 28.66
N VAL A 311 -10.80 0.49 29.81
CA VAL A 311 -9.39 0.27 30.14
C VAL A 311 -9.16 -0.78 31.22
N ARG A 312 -10.19 -1.56 31.59
CA ARG A 312 -10.13 -2.52 32.70
C ARG A 312 -9.07 -3.61 32.49
N SER A 313 -8.93 -4.10 31.26
CA SER A 313 -7.97 -5.15 30.91
C SER A 313 -6.53 -4.71 31.20
N VAL A 314 -6.18 -3.47 30.84
CA VAL A 314 -4.86 -2.87 31.15
C VAL A 314 -4.68 -2.68 32.66
N ASN A 315 -5.68 -2.13 33.34
CA ASN A 315 -5.62 -1.88 34.78
C ASN A 315 -5.42 -3.17 35.60
N SER A 316 -5.87 -4.32 35.11
CA SER A 316 -5.72 -5.62 35.76
C SER A 316 -4.28 -6.16 35.79
N LYS A 317 -3.36 -5.61 34.99
CA LYS A 317 -1.98 -6.08 34.83
C LYS A 317 -0.93 -5.32 35.66
N ASN A 318 -1.33 -4.70 36.77
CA ASN A 318 -0.43 -4.02 37.73
C ASN A 318 0.38 -2.84 37.14
N GLY A 319 -0.20 -2.06 36.22
CA GLY A 319 0.34 -0.74 35.85
C GLY A 319 1.23 -0.67 34.60
N TYR A 320 1.41 -1.77 33.87
CA TYR A 320 2.05 -1.79 32.55
C TYR A 320 0.97 -1.71 31.46
N GLY A 321 1.17 -0.91 30.40
CA GLY A 321 0.20 -0.73 29.31
C GLY A 321 -0.32 0.71 29.10
N PHE A 322 0.22 1.70 29.82
CA PHE A 322 -0.01 3.14 29.60
C PHE A 322 1.30 3.96 29.52
N ILE A 323 2.44 3.31 29.43
CA ILE A 323 3.76 3.94 29.50
C ILE A 323 3.86 5.00 28.41
N SER A 324 4.05 6.25 28.82
CA SER A 324 4.22 7.41 27.95
C SER A 324 3.11 7.57 26.89
N MET A 325 1.88 7.09 27.18
CA MET A 325 0.80 7.03 26.20
C MET A 325 0.54 8.37 25.50
N PHE A 326 0.53 9.49 26.22
CA PHE A 326 0.35 10.84 25.65
C PHE A 326 1.59 11.71 25.80
N ASP A 327 2.76 11.16 26.14
CA ASP A 327 3.96 11.98 26.30
C ASP A 327 4.27 12.74 25.00
N GLY A 328 4.38 14.06 25.05
CA GLY A 328 4.62 14.90 23.88
C GLY A 328 3.40 15.17 22.98
N ALA A 329 2.21 14.63 23.32
CA ALA A 329 0.96 14.98 22.66
C ALA A 329 0.52 16.41 23.05
N THR A 330 1.19 17.41 22.50
CA THR A 330 1.12 18.81 22.98
C THR A 330 -0.28 19.42 22.99
N ARG A 331 -1.20 18.98 22.13
CA ARG A 331 -2.60 19.45 22.13
C ARG A 331 -3.54 18.63 23.00
N PHE A 332 -3.09 17.51 23.54
CA PHE A 332 -3.94 16.61 24.31
C PHE A 332 -4.40 17.28 25.60
N ARG A 333 -5.72 17.42 25.72
CA ARG A 333 -6.41 18.09 26.82
C ARG A 333 -7.82 17.49 26.94
N GLN A 334 -7.93 16.31 27.55
CA GLN A 334 -9.19 15.56 27.70
C GLN A 334 -9.44 15.07 29.14
N ASN A 335 -10.71 14.82 29.46
CA ASN A 335 -11.11 14.37 30.80
C ASN A 335 -10.88 12.87 30.90
N MET A 336 -9.84 12.49 31.63
CA MET A 336 -9.47 11.08 31.78
C MET A 336 -9.93 10.47 33.09
N CYS A 337 -10.75 11.18 33.87
CA CYS A 337 -11.30 10.67 35.11
C CYS A 337 -12.17 9.40 34.98
N PRO A 338 -12.88 9.16 33.87
CA PRO A 338 -13.60 7.90 33.69
C PRO A 338 -12.71 6.65 33.65
N TRP A 339 -11.40 6.80 33.39
CA TRP A 339 -10.45 5.69 33.35
C TRP A 339 -9.96 5.24 34.73
N LYS A 340 -10.34 5.97 35.78
CA LYS A 340 -10.09 5.58 37.17
C LYS A 340 -10.71 4.21 37.45
N ASP A 341 -9.87 3.24 37.78
CA ASP A 341 -10.32 1.91 38.14
C ASP A 341 -10.81 1.89 39.59
N THR A 342 -12.10 1.64 39.80
CA THR A 342 -12.67 1.49 41.13
C THR A 342 -12.47 0.08 41.73
N SER A 343 -11.96 -0.88 40.94
CA SER A 343 -11.85 -2.29 41.35
C SER A 343 -10.60 -2.63 42.17
N PHE A 344 -9.60 -1.74 42.18
CA PHE A 344 -8.33 -1.92 42.90
C PHE A 344 -8.19 -1.09 44.17
N ALA A 345 -9.23 -0.37 44.60
CA ALA A 345 -9.22 0.39 45.85
C ALA A 345 -8.83 -0.51 47.03
N ALA A 346 -7.54 -0.60 47.33
CA ALA A 346 -7.06 -1.10 48.59
C ALA A 346 -7.69 -0.19 49.65
N ALA A 347 -8.26 -0.80 50.69
CA ALA A 347 -9.14 -0.17 51.68
C ALA A 347 -8.46 0.90 52.58
N THR A 348 -7.45 1.63 52.10
CA THR A 348 -6.61 2.52 52.90
C THR A 348 -6.14 3.81 52.20
N GLU A 349 -6.26 3.96 50.87
CA GLU A 349 -5.92 5.21 50.13
C GLU A 349 -7.09 5.70 49.26
N SER A 350 -7.20 7.01 49.03
CA SER A 350 -8.22 7.56 48.13
C SER A 350 -7.95 7.13 46.68
N LEU A 351 -8.97 6.61 45.98
CA LEU A 351 -8.93 6.22 44.56
C LEU A 351 -8.24 7.25 43.64
N GLU A 352 -8.38 8.53 43.96
CA GLU A 352 -7.73 9.63 43.26
C GLU A 352 -6.20 9.58 43.35
N GLU A 353 -5.65 9.28 44.53
CA GLU A 353 -4.21 9.24 44.78
C GLU A 353 -3.55 8.08 44.05
N GLU A 354 -4.22 6.93 44.01
CA GLU A 354 -3.73 5.76 43.28
C GLU A 354 -3.71 6.00 41.77
N TRP A 355 -4.79 6.58 41.22
CA TRP A 355 -4.83 6.99 39.81
C TRP A 355 -3.72 7.99 39.46
N ARG A 356 -3.59 9.03 40.30
CA ARG A 356 -2.59 10.08 40.13
C ARG A 356 -1.17 9.50 40.13
N LYS A 357 -0.89 8.57 41.05
CA LYS A 357 0.40 7.87 41.14
C LYS A 357 0.65 7.04 39.89
N ARG A 358 -0.28 6.17 39.49
CA ARG A 358 -0.14 5.32 38.28
C ARG A 358 0.11 6.16 37.02
N ALA A 359 -0.68 7.22 36.80
CA ALA A 359 -0.51 8.11 35.65
C ALA A 359 0.84 8.85 35.67
N THR A 360 1.36 9.15 36.87
CA THR A 360 2.68 9.78 37.04
C THR A 360 3.81 8.78 36.80
N ASP A 361 3.75 7.59 37.41
CA ASP A 361 4.75 6.52 37.26
C ASP A 361 4.86 6.05 35.80
N ALA A 362 3.74 6.06 35.06
CA ALA A 362 3.70 5.75 33.64
C ALA A 362 4.16 6.90 32.73
N ASN A 363 4.48 8.11 33.24
CA ASN A 363 4.71 9.31 32.42
C ASN A 363 3.57 9.60 31.42
N MET A 364 2.32 9.29 31.79
CA MET A 364 1.22 9.20 30.83
C MET A 364 0.90 10.54 30.16
N PHE A 365 1.10 11.66 30.87
CA PHE A 365 0.71 13.00 30.43
C PHE A 365 1.86 14.01 30.42
N THR A 366 3.12 13.57 30.36
CA THR A 366 4.25 14.49 30.27
C THR A 366 4.19 15.27 28.94
N ASN A 367 4.60 16.55 28.96
CA ASN A 367 4.60 17.39 27.75
C ASN A 367 3.25 17.51 27.00
N THR A 368 2.12 17.31 27.69
CA THR A 368 0.77 17.54 27.16
C THR A 368 0.25 18.93 27.53
N SER A 369 -0.91 19.30 27.00
CA SER A 369 -1.67 20.47 27.47
C SER A 369 -2.45 20.21 28.77
N CYS A 370 -2.29 19.03 29.40
CA CYS A 370 -2.76 18.78 30.76
C CYS A 370 -1.82 19.48 31.75
N ALA A 371 -2.37 20.35 32.60
CA ALA A 371 -1.59 21.11 33.58
C ALA A 371 -0.77 20.17 34.51
N TYR A 372 0.45 20.59 34.86
CA TYR A 372 1.46 19.81 35.60
C TYR A 372 1.07 19.67 37.08
N PRO A 373 1.64 18.72 37.86
CA PRO A 373 1.38 18.55 39.30
C PRO A 373 1.57 19.79 40.19
N ASP A 374 2.27 20.83 39.73
CA ASP A 374 2.44 22.10 40.45
C ASP A 374 1.48 23.22 39.97
N ASP A 375 0.61 22.93 38.99
CA ASP A 375 -0.43 23.87 38.55
C ASP A 375 -1.66 23.82 39.50
N PRO A 376 -2.30 24.96 39.77
CA PRO A 376 -3.49 25.04 40.63
C PRO A 376 -4.63 24.09 40.18
N PRO A 377 -5.55 23.69 41.08
CA PRO A 377 -6.39 22.49 40.99
C PRO A 377 -7.44 22.55 39.87
N THR A 378 -6.97 22.49 38.62
CA THR A 378 -7.77 22.62 37.40
C THR A 378 -7.40 21.55 36.35
N SER A 379 -6.50 20.61 36.66
CA SER A 379 -6.02 19.59 35.73
C SER A 379 -6.91 18.34 35.71
N PHE A 380 -8.10 18.49 35.12
CA PHE A 380 -9.09 17.44 34.85
C PHE A 380 -8.57 16.14 34.15
N CYS A 381 -7.33 16.12 33.63
CA CYS A 381 -6.70 14.88 33.15
C CYS A 381 -6.19 13.98 34.31
N ARG A 382 -5.80 14.58 35.44
CA ARG A 382 -5.19 13.90 36.60
C ARG A 382 -6.02 14.04 37.87
N ASN A 383 -6.57 15.24 38.09
CA ASN A 383 -7.36 15.59 39.25
C ASN A 383 -8.83 15.34 38.96
N CYS A 384 -9.41 14.57 39.85
CA CYS A 384 -10.48 13.68 39.54
C CYS A 384 -11.44 13.68 40.73
N THR A 385 -11.87 14.90 41.08
CA THR A 385 -12.80 15.19 42.16
C THR A 385 -14.16 14.53 41.90
N GLU A 386 -14.76 13.96 42.94
CA GLU A 386 -16.06 13.28 42.92
C GLU A 386 -17.21 14.14 42.39
#